data_AF-A0AAU3VDJ4-F1
#
_entry.id   AF-A0AAU3VDJ4-F1
#
_cell.length_a   1.000
_cell.length_b   1.000
_cell.length_c   1.000
_cell.angle_alpha   90.00
_cell.angle_beta   90.00
_cell.angle_gamma   90.00
#
_symmetry.space_group_name_H-M   'P 1'
#
loop_
_entity.id
_entity.type
_entity.pdbx_description
1 polymer ?
#
loop_
_entity_poly.entity_id
_entity_poly.type
_entity_poly.pdbx_seq_one_letter_code
_entity_poly.pdbx_strand_id
1 'polypeptide(L)'
;MAAAENDDGCTTNPRRTKLMLTQEMDDVTEAMKGARMFGVGIQVRNVVRPGGRPGHYQEWWEIVVFDDVPLSRDDGLHATE
;
A
#
# COMPACT_ATOMS: atom_id res chain seq x y z
N MET A 1 -15.98 29.42 -6.96
CA MET A 1 -15.60 28.01 -7.13
C MET A 1 -15.31 27.48 -5.74
N ALA A 2 -16.30 26.87 -5.11
CA ALA A 2 -16.17 26.31 -3.76
C ALA A 2 -15.72 24.85 -3.91
N ALA A 3 -14.62 24.51 -3.25
CA ALA A 3 -14.18 23.13 -3.09
C ALA A 3 -15.17 22.44 -2.14
N ALA A 4 -15.78 21.36 -2.59
CA ALA A 4 -16.64 20.53 -1.77
C ALA A 4 -15.79 19.88 -0.68
N GLU A 5 -16.08 20.24 0.57
CA GLU A 5 -15.73 19.51 1.78
C GLU A 5 -16.46 18.17 1.71
N ASN A 6 -15.73 17.09 1.39
CA ASN A 6 -16.22 15.73 1.58
C ASN A 6 -15.57 15.19 2.87
N ASP A 7 -16.42 15.12 3.88
CA ASP A 7 -16.23 14.58 5.23
C ASP A 7 -16.15 13.05 5.21
N ASP A 8 -15.09 12.48 4.60
CA ASP A 8 -14.98 11.01 4.45
C ASP A 8 -13.61 10.43 4.82
N GLY A 9 -12.72 11.21 5.46
CA GLY A 9 -11.44 10.69 5.99
C GLY A 9 -10.55 9.94 4.99
N CYS A 10 -10.84 10.06 3.69
CA CYS A 10 -10.26 9.26 2.64
C CYS A 10 -9.37 10.18 1.82
N THR A 11 -8.10 10.24 2.19
CA THR A 11 -7.08 11.01 1.47
C THR A 11 -7.11 10.62 0.00
N THR A 12 -7.44 11.56 -0.87
CA THR A 12 -7.79 11.34 -2.30
C THR A 12 -6.61 10.87 -3.17
N ASN A 13 -5.42 10.69 -2.59
CA ASN A 13 -4.28 10.12 -3.29
C ASN A 13 -3.26 9.60 -2.26
N PRO A 14 -3.30 8.32 -1.86
CA PRO A 14 -2.34 7.80 -0.92
C PRO A 14 -0.93 8.00 -1.49
N ARG A 15 -0.09 8.77 -0.79
CA ARG A 15 1.27 9.05 -1.30
C ARG A 15 2.02 7.74 -1.44
N ARG A 16 2.27 7.33 -2.69
CA ARG A 16 3.15 6.21 -3.01
C ARG A 16 4.57 6.58 -2.65
N THR A 17 5.08 5.97 -1.59
CA THR A 17 6.41 6.30 -1.07
C THR A 17 7.47 5.36 -1.62
N LYS A 18 7.11 4.09 -1.82
CA LYS A 18 8.09 3.11 -2.26
C LYS A 18 7.50 2.09 -3.23
N LEU A 19 8.31 1.72 -4.21
CA LEU A 19 8.07 0.59 -5.10
C LEU A 19 9.19 -0.42 -4.90
N MET A 20 8.83 -1.68 -4.71
CA MET A 20 9.74 -2.81 -4.74
C MET A 20 9.24 -3.84 -5.77
N LEU A 21 10.17 -4.41 -6.53
CA LEU A 21 9.90 -5.48 -7.48
C LEU A 21 10.80 -6.66 -7.11
N THR A 22 10.21 -7.82 -6.87
CA THR A 22 10.94 -9.03 -6.46
C THR A 22 10.34 -10.27 -7.13
N GLN A 23 11.14 -11.31 -7.34
CA GLN A 23 10.63 -12.63 -7.75
C GLN A 23 10.43 -13.55 -6.54
N GLU A 24 10.97 -13.19 -5.38
CA GLU A 24 10.98 -14.03 -4.19
C GLU A 24 9.73 -13.81 -3.34
N MET A 25 9.03 -14.90 -3.00
CA MET A 25 7.82 -14.84 -2.16
C MET A 25 8.15 -14.49 -0.70
N ASP A 26 9.37 -14.80 -0.26
CA ASP A 26 9.84 -14.48 1.09
C ASP A 26 9.92 -12.96 1.29
N ASP A 27 10.40 -12.21 0.29
CA ASP A 27 10.43 -10.74 0.32
C ASP A 27 9.03 -10.14 0.44
N VAL A 28 8.05 -10.70 -0.27
CA VAL A 28 6.65 -10.28 -0.18
C VAL A 28 6.11 -10.52 1.22
N THR A 29 6.41 -11.69 1.79
CA THR A 29 5.98 -12.07 3.13
C THR A 29 6.57 -11.15 4.20
N GLU A 30 7.85 -10.82 4.11
CA GLU A 30 8.50 -9.86 5.00
C GLU A 30 7.96 -8.44 4.84
N ALA A 31 7.68 -8.00 3.61
CA ALA A 31 7.04 -6.71 3.37
C ALA A 31 5.64 -6.63 4.00
N MET A 32 4.84 -7.71 3.91
CA MET A 32 3.53 -7.78 4.56
C MET A 32 3.63 -7.75 6.09
N LYS A 33 4.58 -8.46 6.68
CA LYS A 33 4.83 -8.42 8.13
C LYS A 33 5.24 -7.03 8.57
N GLY A 34 6.18 -6.40 7.87
CA GLY A 34 6.61 -5.03 8.12
C GLY A 34 5.46 -4.04 8.03
N ALA A 35 4.63 -4.15 6.99
CA ALA A 35 3.47 -3.28 6.81
C ALA A 35 2.51 -3.35 8.01
N ARG A 36 2.21 -4.57 8.47
CA ARG A 36 1.40 -4.78 9.67
C ARG A 36 2.05 -4.21 10.93
N MET A 37 3.37 -4.35 11.08
CA MET A 37 4.10 -3.89 12.26
C MET A 37 4.16 -2.37 12.35
N PHE A 38 4.33 -1.68 11.22
CA PHE A 38 4.47 -0.22 11.17
C PHE A 38 3.17 0.52 10.87
N GLY A 39 2.05 -0.20 10.65
CA GLY A 39 0.75 0.40 10.37
C GLY A 39 0.69 1.13 9.04
N VAL A 40 1.46 0.67 8.04
CA VAL A 40 1.49 1.28 6.69
C VAL A 40 0.63 0.50 5.72
N GLY A 41 0.03 1.21 4.77
CA GLY A 41 -0.72 0.59 3.68
C GLY A 41 0.22 -0.03 2.65
N ILE A 42 -0.10 -1.22 2.15
CA ILE A 42 0.61 -1.84 1.03
C ILE A 42 -0.35 -2.38 -0.02
N GLN A 43 0.07 -2.34 -1.28
CA GLN A 43 -0.54 -3.06 -2.37
C GLN A 43 0.48 -4.04 -2.96
N VAL A 44 0.10 -5.31 -3.02
CA VAL A 44 0.90 -6.37 -3.65
C VAL A 44 0.16 -6.84 -4.89
N ARG A 45 0.86 -6.96 -6.01
CA ARG A 45 0.31 -7.52 -7.24
C ARG A 45 1.33 -8.43 -7.92
N ASN A 46 0.85 -9.49 -8.56
CA ASN A 46 1.67 -10.29 -9.46
C ASN A 46 1.64 -9.64 -10.85
N VAL A 47 2.81 -9.48 -11.47
CA VAL A 47 2.97 -8.90 -12.80
C VAL A 47 3.92 -9.76 -13.62
N VAL A 48 3.66 -9.85 -14.91
CA VAL A 48 4.52 -10.55 -15.86
C VAL A 48 5.34 -9.52 -16.62
N ARG A 49 6.67 -9.70 -16.68
CA ARG A 49 7.58 -8.80 -17.39
C ARG A 49 8.47 -9.58 -18.37
N PRO A 50 8.92 -8.95 -19.47
CA PRO A 50 9.92 -9.56 -20.34
C PRO A 50 11.19 -9.90 -19.54
N GLY A 51 11.67 -11.14 -19.69
CA GLY A 51 12.93 -11.58 -19.12
C GLY A 51 14.13 -11.15 -19.95
N GLY A 52 15.32 -11.60 -19.56
CA GLY A 52 16.56 -11.27 -20.27
C GLY A 52 16.70 -11.87 -21.67
N ARG A 53 15.75 -12.72 -22.12
CA ARG A 53 15.76 -13.35 -23.45
C ARG A 53 14.49 -12.97 -24.22
N PRO A 54 14.58 -12.71 -25.54
CA PRO A 54 13.41 -12.48 -26.38
C PRO A 54 12.40 -13.62 -26.27
N GLY A 55 11.11 -13.27 -26.20
CA GLY A 55 10.01 -14.23 -26.09
C GLY A 55 9.85 -14.93 -24.73
N HIS A 56 10.73 -14.66 -23.76
CA HIS A 56 10.61 -15.19 -22.41
C HIS A 56 10.00 -14.14 -21.50
N TYR A 57 9.00 -14.55 -20.74
CA TYR A 57 8.36 -13.74 -19.72
C TYR A 57 8.64 -14.34 -18.35
N GLN A 58 8.79 -13.48 -17.35
CA GLN A 58 9.03 -13.86 -15.97
C GLN A 58 7.99 -13.20 -15.08
N GLU A 59 7.58 -13.92 -14.04
CA GLU A 59 6.66 -13.43 -13.02
C GLU A 59 7.43 -12.63 -11.97
N TRP A 60 6.80 -11.56 -11.50
CA TRP A 60 7.33 -10.67 -10.49
C TRP A 60 6.21 -10.24 -9.55
N TRP A 61 6.57 -9.99 -8.31
CA TRP A 61 5.75 -9.32 -7.34
C TRP A 61 6.09 -7.83 -7.33
N GLU A 62 5.09 -7.00 -7.58
CA GLU A 62 5.16 -5.56 -7.43
C GLU A 62 4.52 -5.18 -6.09
N ILE A 63 5.33 -4.60 -5.20
CA ILE A 63 4.93 -4.16 -3.87
C ILE A 63 4.99 -2.63 -3.84
N VAL A 64 3.86 -2.02 -3.53
CA VAL A 64 3.70 -0.57 -3.41
C VAL A 64 3.40 -0.24 -1.95
N VAL A 65 4.18 0.65 -1.35
CA VAL A 65 3.97 1.13 0.03
C VAL A 65 3.37 2.53 -0.02
N PHE A 66 2.36 2.76 0.81
CA PHE A 66 1.66 4.03 0.95
C PHE A 66 1.88 4.59 2.36
N ASP A 67 2.30 5.86 2.44
CA ASP A 67 2.59 6.54 3.71
C ASP A 67 1.36 7.17 4.38
N ASP A 68 0.18 7.14 3.76
CA ASP A 68 -1.03 7.66 4.39
C ASP A 68 -1.51 6.70 5.47
N VAL A 69 -1.01 6.91 6.68
CA VAL A 69 -1.60 6.40 7.91
C VAL A 69 -2.79 7.30 8.22
N PRO A 70 -4.06 6.83 8.19
CA PRO A 70 -5.05 7.44 9.05
C PRO A 70 -4.67 7.02 10.48
N LEU A 71 -3.82 7.81 11.14
CA LEU A 71 -3.75 7.79 12.60
C LEU A 71 -5.00 8.47 13.15
N SER A 72 -6.15 7.85 12.92
CA SER A 72 -7.37 8.08 13.68
C SER A 72 -8.00 6.72 13.91
N ARG A 73 -7.43 5.99 14.86
CA ARG A 73 -8.25 5.11 15.69
C ARG A 73 -9.11 6.05 16.52
N ASP A 74 -10.29 6.37 16.01
CA ASP A 74 -11.31 7.08 16.77
C ASP A 74 -11.83 6.11 17.85
N ASP A 75 -11.03 5.95 18.92
CA ASP A 75 -11.51 5.54 20.24
C ASP A 75 -12.15 6.79 20.90
N GLY A 76 -13.08 7.43 20.19
CA GLY A 76 -13.94 8.50 20.69
C GLY A 76 -15.01 7.97 21.62
N LEU A 77 -14.57 7.33 22.72
CA LEU A 77 -15.39 7.09 23.90
C LEU A 77 -15.68 8.44 24.57
N HIS A 78 -16.61 9.20 24.01
CA HIS A 78 -17.30 10.28 24.72
C HIS A 78 -18.81 10.09 24.52
N ALA A 79 -19.34 9.05 25.16
CA ALA A 79 -20.70 9.11 25.68
C ALA A 79 -20.66 10.09 26.87
N THR A 80 -20.86 11.38 26.60
CA THR A 80 -21.27 12.34 27.62
C THR A 80 -22.75 12.13 27.90
N GLU A 81 -23.05 12.13 29.20
CA GLU A 81 -24.34 12.00 29.87
C GLU A 81 -25.47 12.88 29.30
#